data_AF-A0A9E0PZG6-F1
#
_entry.id   AF-A0A9E0PZG6-F1
#
_cell.length_a   1.000
_cell.length_b   1.000
_cell.length_c   1.000
_cell.angle_alpha   90.00
_cell.angle_beta   90.00
_cell.angle_gamma   90.00
#
_symmetry.space_group_name_H-M   'P 1'
#
loop_
_entity.id
_entity.type
_entity.pdbx_description
1 polymer ?
#
loop_
_entity_poly.entity_id
_entity_poly.type
_entity_poly.pdbx_seq_one_letter_code
_entity_poly.pdbx_strand_id
1 'polypeptide(L)'
;MFLFRLLLKNAFRHRLRTLLTMLGLVVAVCAYGLLRTIVDAWYAGAENSSSTRLITRSATSLTVPLPLAYAERLRAVDGVDRVSWSNWFGGIYITQRNFFPQFAV
;
A
#
# COMPACT_ATOMS: atom_id res chain seq x y z
N MET A 1 -28.11 -2.28 36.61
CA MET A 1 -26.79 -2.76 37.10
C MET A 1 -26.75 -4.24 37.50
N PHE A 2 -27.85 -4.85 37.99
CA PHE A 2 -27.85 -6.25 38.44
C PHE A 2 -27.59 -7.27 37.31
N LEU A 3 -28.22 -7.10 36.14
CA LEU A 3 -28.06 -7.96 34.95
C LEU A 3 -26.61 -8.04 34.45
N PHE A 4 -25.90 -6.90 34.37
CA PHE A 4 -24.51 -6.85 33.91
C PHE A 4 -23.57 -7.62 34.85
N ARG A 5 -23.78 -7.49 36.17
CA ARG A 5 -23.05 -8.26 37.18
C ARG A 5 -23.32 -9.77 37.07
N LEU A 6 -24.55 -10.15 36.77
CA LEU A 6 -24.93 -11.56 36.61
C LEU A 6 -24.28 -12.17 35.36
N LEU A 7 -24.29 -11.45 34.25
CA LEU A 7 -23.64 -11.85 32.98
C LEU A 7 -22.13 -12.03 33.15
N LEU A 8 -21.44 -11.06 33.77
CA LEU A 8 -20.00 -11.16 34.03
C LEU A 8 -19.68 -12.37 34.92
N LYS A 9 -20.41 -12.56 36.03
CA LYS A 9 -20.20 -13.73 36.90
C LYS A 9 -20.43 -15.06 36.18
N ASN A 10 -21.41 -15.13 35.28
CA ASN A 10 -21.72 -16.35 34.54
C ASN A 10 -20.70 -16.62 33.41
N ALA A 11 -20.25 -15.57 32.72
CA ALA A 11 -19.19 -15.65 31.72
C ALA A 11 -17.84 -16.09 32.32
N PHE A 12 -17.45 -15.57 33.48
CA PHE A 12 -16.19 -15.96 34.14
C PHE A 12 -16.28 -17.26 34.95
N ARG A 13 -17.44 -17.93 35.02
CA ARG A 13 -17.61 -19.23 35.68
C ARG A 13 -16.78 -20.33 35.00
N HIS A 14 -16.69 -20.29 33.67
CA HIS A 14 -15.88 -21.21 32.88
C HIS A 14 -14.76 -20.45 32.16
N ARG A 15 -13.72 -20.09 32.91
CA ARG A 15 -12.61 -19.22 32.46
C ARG A 15 -11.96 -19.70 31.16
N LEU A 16 -11.75 -21.01 31.00
CA LEU A 16 -11.12 -21.58 29.80
C LEU A 16 -11.98 -21.36 28.54
N ARG A 17 -13.28 -21.67 28.60
CA ARG A 17 -14.20 -21.50 27.46
C ARG A 17 -14.32 -20.04 27.05
N THR A 18 -14.46 -19.14 28.02
CA THR A 18 -14.60 -17.71 27.78
C THR A 18 -13.31 -17.11 27.20
N LEU A 19 -12.14 -17.61 27.63
CA LEU A 19 -10.87 -17.16 27.10
C LEU A 19 -10.63 -17.67 25.66
N LEU A 20 -10.91 -18.95 25.38
CA LEU A 20 -10.79 -19.52 24.03
C LEU A 20 -11.72 -18.83 23.02
N THR A 21 -12.96 -18.52 23.42
CA THR A 21 -13.92 -17.81 22.55
C THR A 21 -13.52 -16.36 22.31
N MET A 22 -13.08 -15.63 23.35
CA MET A 22 -12.55 -14.27 23.20
C MET A 22 -11.30 -14.24 22.32
N LEU A 23 -10.38 -15.20 22.50
CA LEU A 23 -9.16 -15.27 21.70
C LEU A 23 -9.46 -15.55 20.22
N GLY A 24 -10.41 -16.45 19.93
CA GLY A 24 -10.88 -16.68 18.57
C GLY A 24 -11.46 -15.41 17.92
N LEU A 25 -12.28 -14.66 18.66
CA LEU A 25 -12.83 -13.38 18.18
C LEU A 25 -11.72 -12.36 17.91
N VAL A 26 -10.76 -12.22 18.83
CA VAL A 26 -9.61 -11.31 18.67
C VAL A 26 -8.81 -11.68 17.43
N VAL A 27 -8.48 -12.96 17.25
CA VAL A 27 -7.73 -13.44 16.08
C VAL A 27 -8.48 -13.12 14.78
N ALA A 28 -9.80 -13.35 14.72
CA ALA A 28 -10.60 -13.05 13.53
C ALA A 28 -10.59 -11.54 13.19
N VAL A 29 -10.80 -10.68 14.20
CA VAL A 29 -10.79 -9.21 14.02
C VAL A 29 -9.40 -8.72 13.62
N CYS A 30 -8.35 -9.23 14.25
CA CYS A 30 -6.97 -8.87 13.90
C CYS A 30 -6.62 -9.30 12.47
N ALA A 31 -6.98 -10.53 12.07
CA ALA A 31 -6.73 -11.02 10.71
C ALA A 31 -7.45 -10.16 9.66
N TYR A 32 -8.72 -9.81 9.91
CA TYR A 32 -9.47 -8.91 9.05
C TYR A 32 -8.83 -7.52 8.97
N GLY A 33 -8.47 -6.93 10.12
CA GLY A 33 -7.80 -5.64 10.19
C GLY A 33 -6.49 -5.61 9.41
N LEU A 34 -5.63 -6.61 9.61
CA LEU A 34 -4.38 -6.79 8.87
C LEU A 34 -4.61 -6.87 7.36
N LEU A 35 -5.53 -7.74 6.93
CA LEU A 35 -5.82 -7.91 5.51
C LEU A 35 -6.29 -6.60 4.89
N ARG A 36 -7.19 -5.88 5.56
CA ARG A 36 -7.68 -4.57 5.10
C ARG A 36 -6.54 -3.54 5.02
N THR A 37 -5.70 -3.43 6.05
CA THR A 37 -4.57 -2.50 6.02
C THR A 37 -3.56 -2.79 4.93
N ILE A 38 -3.34 -4.08 4.60
CA ILE A 38 -2.44 -4.48 3.51
C ILE A 38 -3.04 -4.05 2.17
N VAL A 39 -4.34 -4.28 1.97
CA VAL A 39 -5.05 -3.87 0.76
C VAL A 39 -5.02 -2.34 0.61
N ASP A 40 -5.36 -1.61 1.67
CA ASP A 40 -5.36 -0.14 1.65
C ASP A 40 -3.94 0.39 1.36
N ALA A 41 -2.90 -0.16 1.99
CA ALA A 41 -1.51 0.23 1.72
C ALA A 41 -1.06 -0.08 0.28
N TRP A 42 -1.56 -1.16 -0.32
CA TRP A 42 -1.28 -1.51 -1.70
C TRP A 42 -1.87 -0.49 -2.68
N TYR A 43 -3.11 -0.05 -2.44
CA TYR A 43 -3.78 0.94 -3.27
C TYR A 43 -3.41 2.38 -2.94
N ALA A 44 -2.90 2.67 -1.74
CA ALA A 44 -2.49 4.02 -1.33
C ALA A 44 -1.47 4.64 -2.29
N GLY A 45 -0.59 3.86 -2.92
CA GLY A 45 0.33 4.37 -3.94
C GLY A 45 -0.37 4.84 -5.23
N ALA A 46 -1.43 4.14 -5.62
CA ALA A 46 -2.24 4.50 -6.79
C ALA A 46 -3.19 5.66 -6.48
N GLU A 47 -3.85 5.66 -5.33
CA GLU A 47 -4.77 6.72 -4.91
C GLU A 47 -4.07 8.05 -4.62
N ASN A 48 -2.85 8.02 -4.08
CA ASN A 48 -2.03 9.23 -3.90
C ASN A 48 -1.36 9.70 -5.20
N SER A 49 -1.48 8.96 -6.30
CA SER A 49 -0.97 9.41 -7.60
C SER A 49 -1.94 10.41 -8.23
N SER A 50 -1.40 11.50 -8.81
CA SER A 50 -2.22 12.53 -9.46
C SER A 50 -3.09 11.90 -10.55
N SER A 51 -4.41 12.09 -10.49
CA SER A 51 -5.37 11.57 -11.49
C SER A 51 -5.10 12.08 -12.92
N THR A 52 -4.30 13.14 -13.05
CA THR A 52 -3.89 13.77 -14.31
C THR A 52 -2.55 13.28 -14.86
N ARG A 53 -1.90 12.28 -14.23
CA ARG A 53 -0.57 11.81 -14.63
C ARG A 53 -0.60 10.34 -15.04
N LEU A 54 -0.13 10.08 -16.25
CA LEU A 54 0.15 8.73 -16.74
C LEU A 54 1.68 8.49 -16.76
N ILE A 55 2.10 7.31 -16.31
CA ILE A 55 3.51 6.89 -16.33
C ILE A 55 3.70 5.85 -17.43
N THR A 56 4.58 6.13 -18.39
CA THR A 56 5.01 5.17 -19.42
C THR A 56 6.45 4.75 -19.13
N ARG A 57 6.73 3.45 -19.24
CA ARG A 57 8.08 2.88 -19.04
C ARG A 57 8.44 1.93 -20.17
N SER A 58 9.73 1.60 -20.30
CA SER A 58 10.13 0.52 -21.20
C SER A 58 9.52 -0.81 -20.76
N ALA A 59 9.01 -1.58 -21.72
CA ALA A 59 8.47 -2.92 -21.48
C ALA A 59 9.57 -3.94 -21.10
N THR A 60 10.83 -3.67 -21.47
CA THR A 60 11.96 -4.57 -21.16
C THR A 60 12.37 -4.53 -19.69
N SER A 61 12.55 -3.34 -19.11
CA SER A 61 12.92 -3.18 -17.70
C SER A 61 12.76 -1.72 -17.25
N LEU A 62 12.59 -1.51 -15.93
CA LEU A 62 12.64 -0.18 -15.32
C LEU A 62 14.02 0.49 -15.46
N THR A 63 15.09 -0.30 -15.58
CA THR A 63 16.47 0.20 -15.75
C THR A 63 16.79 0.66 -17.16
N VAL A 64 15.92 0.36 -18.13
CA VAL A 64 16.13 0.73 -19.53
C VAL A 64 15.30 1.98 -19.80
N PRO A 65 15.93 3.16 -19.99
CA PRO A 65 15.21 4.39 -20.25
C PRO A 65 14.53 4.36 -21.63
N LEU A 66 13.42 5.10 -21.76
CA LEU A 66 12.78 5.30 -23.05
C LEU A 66 13.64 6.23 -23.94
N PRO A 67 13.68 6.02 -25.26
CA PRO A 67 14.35 6.94 -26.17
C PRO A 67 13.74 8.35 -26.11
N LEU A 68 14.58 9.40 -26.10
CA LEU A 68 14.13 10.79 -26.04
C LEU A 68 13.18 11.17 -27.20
N ALA A 69 13.36 10.55 -28.37
CA ALA A 69 12.49 10.75 -29.53
C ALA A 69 11.01 10.42 -29.25
N TYR A 70 10.71 9.64 -28.22
CA TYR A 70 9.32 9.31 -27.86
C TYR A 70 8.60 10.47 -27.16
N ALA A 71 9.31 11.47 -26.62
CA ALA A 71 8.63 12.63 -26.00
C ALA A 71 7.70 13.35 -26.98
N GLU A 72 8.16 13.60 -28.21
CA GLU A 72 7.31 14.28 -29.20
C GLU A 72 6.10 13.42 -29.59
N ARG A 73 6.29 12.10 -29.70
CA ARG A 73 5.20 11.16 -29.97
C ARG A 73 4.18 11.14 -28.83
N LEU A 74 4.62 11.24 -27.58
CA LEU A 74 3.76 11.28 -26.40
C LEU A 74 3.01 12.60 -26.29
N ARG A 75 3.65 13.75 -26.58
CA ARG A 75 2.99 15.06 -26.61
C ARG A 75 1.91 15.16 -27.69
N ALA A 76 2.07 14.43 -28.79
CA ALA A 76 1.10 14.41 -29.88
C ALA A 76 -0.17 13.57 -29.57
N VAL A 77 -0.19 12.83 -28.45
CA VAL A 77 -1.38 12.08 -28.03
C VAL A 77 -2.44 13.05 -27.50
N ASP A 78 -3.67 12.90 -27.96
CA ASP A 78 -4.78 13.74 -27.52
C ASP A 78 -4.97 13.66 -25.98
N GLY A 79 -5.20 14.82 -25.37
CA GLY A 79 -5.31 14.97 -23.91
C GLY A 79 -3.98 15.08 -23.14
N VAL A 80 -2.81 15.00 -23.78
CA VAL A 80 -1.51 15.20 -23.11
C VAL A 80 -1.12 16.69 -23.11
N ASP A 81 -1.17 17.33 -21.93
CA ASP A 81 -0.74 18.73 -21.75
C ASP A 81 0.80 18.87 -21.65
N ARG A 82 1.44 17.99 -20.87
CA ARG A 82 2.87 18.07 -20.55
C ARG A 82 3.52 16.70 -20.46
N VAL A 83 4.80 16.63 -20.83
CA VAL A 83 5.66 15.45 -20.69
C VAL A 83 6.84 15.81 -19.80
N SER A 84 7.09 14.97 -18.80
CA SER A 84 8.24 15.06 -17.87
C SER A 84 8.99 13.74 -17.86
N TRP A 85 10.23 13.78 -17.37
CA TRP A 85 11.09 12.61 -17.26
C TRP A 85 11.17 12.14 -15.81
N SER A 86 11.44 10.86 -15.62
CA SER A 86 11.70 10.27 -14.31
C SER A 86 12.53 9.02 -14.51
N ASN A 87 13.80 9.04 -14.11
CA ASN A 87 14.72 7.93 -14.32
C ASN A 87 15.18 7.33 -13.00
N TRP A 88 14.98 6.02 -12.83
CA TRP A 88 15.53 5.30 -11.69
C TRP A 88 17.02 5.06 -11.92
N PHE A 89 17.86 5.52 -10.99
CA PHE A 89 19.32 5.42 -11.12
C PHE A 89 19.95 4.50 -10.06
N GLY A 90 19.15 3.80 -9.26
CA GLY A 90 19.65 2.83 -8.27
C GLY A 90 20.44 3.45 -7.12
N GLY A 91 20.20 4.72 -6.80
CA GLY A 91 20.90 5.43 -5.73
C GLY A 91 20.71 4.79 -4.35
N ILE A 92 21.75 4.92 -3.51
CA ILE A 92 21.76 4.43 -2.13
C ILE A 92 21.73 5.64 -1.19
N TYR A 93 20.71 5.71 -0.33
CA TYR A 93 20.61 6.78 0.67
C TYR A 93 21.35 6.40 1.95
N ILE A 94 22.52 7.00 2.18
CA ILE A 94 23.40 6.75 3.35
C ILE A 94 23.95 5.32 3.38
N THR A 95 23.09 4.31 3.53
CA THR A 95 23.43 2.88 3.51
C THR A 95 22.35 2.08 2.77
N GLN A 96 22.71 0.89 2.29
CA GLN A 96 21.79 -0.01 1.58
C GLN A 96 20.55 -0.42 2.39
N ARG A 97 20.62 -0.34 3.72
CA ARG A 97 19.50 -0.67 4.62
C ARG A 97 18.34 0.32 4.50
N ASN A 98 18.60 1.55 4.06
CA ASN A 98 17.60 2.60 3.91
C ASN A 98 17.04 2.66 2.48
N PHE A 99 16.80 1.49 1.87
CA PHE A 99 16.39 1.43 0.47
C PHE A 99 15.00 2.05 0.27
N PHE A 100 14.93 2.97 -0.68
CA PHE A 100 13.69 3.39 -1.34
C PHE A 100 14.00 3.71 -2.80
N PRO A 101 13.03 3.62 -3.72
CA PRO A 101 13.25 3.96 -5.12
C PRO A 101 13.65 5.43 -5.30
N GLN A 102 14.87 5.68 -5.79
CA GLN A 102 15.38 7.02 -6.05
C GLN A 102 15.32 7.36 -7.53
N PHE A 103 14.62 8.45 -7.86
CA PHE A 103 14.42 8.92 -9.22
C PHE A 103 15.03 10.30 -9.43
N ALA A 104 15.65 10.49 -10.59
CA ALA A 104 15.97 11.82 -11.11
C ALA A 104 14.78 12.29 -11.95
N VAL A 105 14.20 13.45 -11.61
CA VAL A 105 13.01 14.06 -12.21
C VAL A 105 13.36 15.41 -12.80
#